data_AF-A0A6I7YK85-F1
#
_entry.id   AF-A0A6I7YK85-F1
#
_cell.length_a   1.000
_cell.length_b   1.000
_cell.length_c   1.000
_cell.angle_alpha   90.00
_cell.angle_beta   90.00
_cell.angle_gamma   90.00
#
_symmetry.space_group_name_H-M   'P 1'
#
loop_
_entity.id
_entity.type
_entity.pdbx_description
1 polymer ?
#
loop_
_entity_poly.entity_id
_entity_poly.type
_entity_poly.pdbx_seq_one_letter_code
_entity_poly.pdbx_strand_id
1 'polypeptide(L)'
;MAAEEKPKIFEGAKDIILSLGVTVIAMLLVVGATGLCTINPETKPGPIQNVDAKTFLEMEARATGSVIREPKMPEGWSPTAARRSAVAGENAAVVSWLTADEGYIESTQTKVSAEEAEKGYDSNYRAEQSEREVAGLKVKVLESEDADVRPLWIADLGDARLILSGSAADADYETALKAFAEAPVLHHSEDGSAESAPSGLPAPTN
;
A
#
# COMPACT_ATOMS: atom_id res chain seq x y z
N MET A 1 5.67 -46.68 -65.31
CA MET A 1 5.44 -45.27 -64.95
C MET A 1 5.19 -45.26 -63.46
N ALA A 2 6.21 -44.89 -62.67
CA ALA A 2 6.11 -44.83 -61.22
C ALA A 2 5.42 -43.52 -60.84
N ALA A 3 4.32 -43.61 -60.10
CA ALA A 3 3.72 -42.46 -59.44
C ALA A 3 4.59 -42.13 -58.21
N GLU A 4 5.24 -40.99 -58.21
CA GLU A 4 5.94 -40.46 -57.04
C GLU A 4 4.92 -40.14 -55.94
N GLU A 5 4.88 -40.96 -54.90
CA GLU A 5 4.12 -40.67 -53.68
C GLU A 5 4.76 -39.47 -52.95
N LYS A 6 4.03 -38.36 -52.90
CA LYS A 6 4.39 -37.14 -52.15
C LYS A 6 4.67 -37.52 -50.68
N PRO A 7 5.77 -37.06 -50.06
CA PRO A 7 6.18 -37.55 -48.75
C PRO A 7 5.14 -37.19 -47.67
N LYS A 8 4.63 -38.23 -46.98
CA LYS A 8 3.58 -38.21 -45.93
C LYS A 8 3.87 -37.27 -44.74
N ILE A 9 5.07 -36.69 -44.66
CA ILE A 9 5.49 -35.76 -43.62
C ILE A 9 4.76 -34.39 -43.69
N PHE A 10 4.34 -33.97 -44.90
CA PHE A 10 3.59 -32.72 -45.08
C PHE A 10 2.09 -32.87 -44.82
N GLU A 11 1.54 -34.09 -44.83
CA GLU A 11 0.18 -34.36 -44.34
C GLU A 11 0.14 -34.29 -42.82
N GLY A 12 1.10 -34.92 -42.12
CA GLY A 12 1.19 -34.83 -40.67
C GLY A 12 1.31 -33.41 -40.13
N ALA A 13 2.15 -32.56 -40.75
CA ALA A 13 2.26 -31.16 -40.35
C ALA A 13 0.95 -30.37 -40.60
N LYS A 14 0.27 -30.63 -41.72
CA LYS A 14 -1.00 -29.96 -42.05
C LYS A 14 -2.13 -30.41 -41.14
N ASP A 15 -2.20 -31.70 -40.78
CA ASP A 15 -3.17 -32.23 -39.82
C ASP A 15 -2.89 -31.75 -38.39
N ILE A 16 -1.62 -31.62 -38.00
CA ILE A 16 -1.24 -31.02 -36.73
C ILE A 16 -1.69 -29.55 -36.67
N ILE A 17 -1.46 -28.77 -37.74
CA ILE A 17 -1.89 -27.36 -37.82
C ILE A 17 -3.42 -27.27 -37.80
N LEU A 18 -4.12 -28.15 -38.54
CA LEU A 18 -5.58 -28.17 -38.59
C LEU A 18 -6.16 -28.52 -37.21
N SER A 19 -5.62 -29.55 -36.56
CA SER A 19 -6.03 -29.98 -35.22
C SER A 19 -5.77 -28.89 -34.17
N LEU A 20 -4.58 -28.30 -34.18
CA LEU A 20 -4.23 -27.20 -33.27
C LEU A 20 -5.12 -25.98 -33.47
N GLY A 21 -5.42 -25.63 -34.73
CA GLY A 21 -6.35 -24.56 -35.06
C GLY A 21 -7.76 -24.81 -34.52
N VAL A 22 -8.28 -26.02 -34.72
CA VAL A 22 -9.60 -26.43 -34.19
C VAL A 22 -9.62 -26.36 -32.65
N THR A 23 -8.57 -26.83 -31.98
CA THR A 23 -8.47 -26.75 -30.52
C THR A 23 -8.43 -25.31 -30.02
N VAL A 24 -7.64 -24.43 -30.63
CA VAL A 24 -7.58 -23.01 -30.26
C VAL A 24 -8.94 -22.33 -30.47
N ILE A 25 -9.62 -22.60 -31.59
CA ILE A 25 -10.96 -22.08 -31.85
C ILE A 25 -11.95 -22.57 -30.80
N ALA A 26 -11.93 -23.86 -30.46
CA ALA A 26 -12.79 -24.42 -29.41
C ALA A 26 -12.51 -23.78 -28.04
N MET A 27 -11.24 -23.55 -27.68
CA MET A 27 -10.85 -22.84 -26.46
C MET A 27 -11.37 -21.40 -26.47
N LEU A 28 -11.20 -20.66 -27.58
CA LEU A 28 -11.71 -19.29 -27.70
C LEU A 28 -13.23 -19.21 -27.62
N LEU A 29 -13.97 -20.18 -28.18
CA LEU A 29 -15.42 -20.23 -28.07
C LEU A 29 -15.88 -20.50 -26.63
N VAL A 30 -15.23 -21.42 -25.91
CA VAL A 30 -15.57 -21.73 -24.51
C VAL A 30 -15.19 -20.56 -23.58
N VAL A 31 -14.01 -19.99 -23.73
CA VAL A 31 -13.54 -18.84 -22.92
C VAL A 31 -14.29 -17.56 -23.27
N GLY A 32 -14.58 -17.33 -24.55
CA GLY A 32 -15.38 -16.20 -25.01
C GLY A 32 -16.83 -16.27 -24.54
N ALA A 33 -17.45 -17.45 -24.59
CA ALA A 33 -18.82 -17.65 -24.12
C ALA A 33 -18.96 -17.51 -22.59
N THR A 34 -17.90 -17.77 -21.83
CA THR A 34 -17.90 -17.58 -20.37
C THR A 34 -17.68 -16.12 -19.97
N GLY A 35 -17.36 -15.21 -20.91
CA GLY A 35 -17.19 -13.78 -20.63
C GLY A 35 -16.03 -13.48 -19.66
N LEU A 36 -15.11 -14.43 -19.47
CA LEU A 36 -14.02 -14.34 -18.49
C LEU A 36 -12.90 -13.40 -18.95
N CYS A 37 -12.83 -13.05 -20.23
CA CYS A 37 -12.06 -11.92 -20.71
C CYS A 37 -12.87 -10.65 -20.50
N THR A 38 -12.97 -10.20 -19.24
CA THR A 38 -13.51 -8.88 -18.93
C THR A 38 -12.54 -7.82 -19.48
N ILE A 39 -12.73 -7.44 -20.74
CA ILE A 39 -12.33 -6.12 -21.18
C ILE A 39 -13.23 -5.20 -20.36
N ASN A 40 -12.68 -4.59 -19.31
CA ASN A 40 -13.34 -3.52 -18.58
C ASN A 40 -13.03 -2.23 -19.36
N PRO A 41 -13.91 -1.77 -20.29
CA PRO A 41 -13.76 -0.46 -20.92
C PRO A 41 -14.05 0.68 -19.94
N GLU A 42 -14.41 0.36 -18.70
CA GLU A 42 -14.68 1.30 -17.64
C GLU A 42 -13.36 1.91 -17.16
N THR A 43 -13.01 3.06 -17.75
CA THR A 43 -11.96 3.98 -17.28
C THR A 43 -12.36 4.72 -16.01
N LYS A 44 -13.49 4.34 -15.39
CA LYS A 44 -13.94 4.91 -14.13
C LYS A 44 -13.44 4.00 -13.00
N PRO A 45 -12.68 4.53 -12.03
CA PRO A 45 -12.38 3.79 -10.82
C PRO A 45 -13.71 3.24 -10.27
N GLY A 46 -13.76 1.93 -9.99
CA GLY A 46 -14.90 1.33 -9.30
C GLY A 46 -15.20 2.07 -7.99
N PRO A 47 -16.40 1.92 -7.40
CA PRO A 47 -16.77 2.65 -6.20
C PRO A 47 -15.70 2.47 -5.12
N ILE A 48 -14.97 3.56 -4.84
CA ILE A 48 -13.88 3.60 -3.87
C ILE A 48 -14.45 3.05 -2.56
N GLN A 49 -13.96 1.89 -2.15
CA GLN A 49 -14.34 1.30 -0.88
C GLN A 49 -13.80 2.23 0.20
N ASN A 50 -14.68 3.06 0.75
CA ASN A 50 -14.33 3.92 1.87
C ASN A 50 -14.20 3.02 3.09
N VAL A 51 -12.96 2.70 3.44
CA VAL A 51 -12.67 1.92 4.64
C VAL A 51 -12.73 2.84 5.84
N ASP A 52 -13.39 2.40 6.90
CA ASP A 52 -13.38 3.10 8.18
C ASP A 52 -12.02 2.91 8.88
N ALA A 53 -11.03 3.65 8.39
CA ALA A 53 -9.67 3.65 8.92
C ALA A 53 -9.64 4.08 10.40
N LYS A 54 -10.54 4.98 10.80
CA LYS A 54 -10.64 5.43 12.19
C LYS A 54 -10.98 4.27 13.11
N THR A 55 -12.09 3.58 12.84
CA THR A 55 -12.53 2.45 13.67
C THR A 55 -11.45 1.35 13.70
N PHE A 56 -10.78 1.10 12.58
CA PHE A 56 -9.65 0.17 12.54
C PHE A 56 -8.49 0.60 13.46
N LEU A 57 -8.02 1.85 13.35
CA LEU A 57 -6.90 2.36 14.15
C LEU A 57 -7.23 2.39 15.65
N GLU A 58 -8.46 2.74 16.02
CA GLU A 58 -8.94 2.65 17.40
C GLU A 58 -8.92 1.21 17.93
N MET A 59 -9.42 0.26 17.15
CA MET A 59 -9.39 -1.16 17.53
C MET A 59 -7.96 -1.67 17.68
N GLU A 60 -7.05 -1.26 16.80
CA GLU A 60 -5.65 -1.68 16.82
C GLU A 60 -4.88 -1.08 18.01
N ALA A 61 -5.15 0.19 18.34
CA ALA A 61 -4.63 0.84 19.54
C ALA A 61 -5.03 0.07 20.80
N ARG A 62 -6.31 -0.34 20.89
CA ARG A 62 -6.83 -1.13 22.03
C ARG A 62 -6.26 -2.55 22.07
N ALA A 63 -6.14 -3.21 20.92
CA ALA A 63 -5.75 -4.62 20.85
C ALA A 63 -4.26 -4.87 21.10
N THR A 64 -3.39 -3.95 20.68
CA THR A 64 -1.94 -4.14 20.75
C THR A 64 -1.28 -3.37 21.88
N GLY A 65 -2.01 -2.47 22.55
CA GLY A 65 -1.43 -1.50 23.49
C GLY A 65 -0.34 -0.66 22.83
N SER A 66 -0.39 -0.50 21.50
CA SER A 66 0.57 0.30 20.75
C SER A 66 0.09 1.71 20.58
N VAL A 67 1.06 2.62 20.54
CA VAL A 67 0.79 4.03 20.36
C VAL A 67 0.47 4.23 18.89
N ILE A 68 -0.82 4.30 18.59
CA ILE A 68 -1.34 4.49 17.23
C ILE A 68 -1.96 5.88 17.19
N ARG A 69 -1.66 6.64 16.14
CA ARG A 69 -2.24 7.96 15.89
C ARG A 69 -3.33 7.88 14.84
N GLU A 70 -4.36 8.72 15.00
CA GLU A 70 -5.44 8.90 14.02
C GLU A 70 -5.21 10.21 13.25
N PRO A 71 -4.61 10.16 12.04
CA PRO A 71 -4.38 11.35 11.25
C PRO A 71 -5.68 11.91 10.68
N LYS A 72 -5.81 13.24 10.70
CA LYS A 72 -6.80 13.94 9.87
C LYS A 72 -6.18 14.22 8.52
N MET A 73 -6.42 13.32 7.57
CA MET A 73 -5.91 13.49 6.21
C MET A 73 -6.52 14.73 5.52
N PRO A 74 -5.80 15.37 4.58
CA PRO A 74 -6.29 16.52 3.85
C PRO A 74 -7.56 16.25 3.03
N GLU A 75 -8.21 17.32 2.59
CA GLU A 75 -9.35 17.21 1.68
C GLU A 75 -8.98 16.46 0.39
N GLY A 76 -9.89 15.61 -0.10
CA GLY A 76 -9.68 14.79 -1.30
C GLY A 76 -8.97 13.46 -1.05
N TRP A 77 -8.39 13.25 0.14
CA TRP A 77 -7.76 11.98 0.50
C TRP A 77 -8.80 10.98 1.00
N SER A 78 -8.68 9.74 0.55
CA SER A 78 -9.63 8.68 0.92
C SER A 78 -8.91 7.39 1.35
N PRO A 79 -9.28 6.79 2.49
CA PRO A 79 -8.77 5.48 2.88
C PRO A 79 -9.33 4.39 1.97
N THR A 80 -8.45 3.54 1.43
CA THR A 80 -8.81 2.47 0.48
C THR A 80 -8.69 1.07 1.09
N ALA A 81 -7.81 0.91 2.09
CA ALA A 81 -7.60 -0.33 2.81
C ALA A 81 -7.11 -0.04 4.23
N ALA A 82 -7.47 -0.92 5.17
CA ALA A 82 -6.94 -0.91 6.52
C ALA A 82 -6.75 -2.36 6.98
N ARG A 83 -5.57 -2.70 7.49
CA ARG A 83 -5.20 -4.07 7.86
C ARG A 83 -4.13 -4.10 8.94
N ARG A 84 -4.11 -5.20 9.70
CA ARG A 84 -2.96 -5.54 10.55
C ARG A 84 -1.86 -6.17 9.69
N SER A 85 -0.62 -5.89 10.03
CA SER A 85 0.57 -6.49 9.45
C SER A 85 1.63 -6.71 10.53
N ALA A 86 2.83 -7.11 10.12
CA ALA A 86 3.98 -7.18 10.99
C ALA A 86 5.20 -6.59 10.29
N VAL A 87 6.00 -5.84 11.04
CA VAL A 87 7.30 -5.30 10.60
C VAL A 87 8.34 -5.81 11.59
N ALA A 88 9.38 -6.48 11.08
CA ALA A 88 10.41 -7.12 11.90
C ALA A 88 9.85 -8.06 13.01
N GLY A 89 8.69 -8.70 12.76
CA GLY A 89 8.05 -9.63 13.71
C GLY A 89 7.12 -8.97 14.73
N GLU A 90 7.09 -7.64 14.81
CA GLU A 90 6.20 -6.88 15.69
C GLU A 90 4.92 -6.44 14.95
N ASN A 91 3.80 -6.36 15.66
CA ASN A 91 2.53 -5.92 15.07
C ASN A 91 2.64 -4.50 14.50
N ALA A 92 2.01 -4.29 13.35
CA ALA A 92 1.94 -2.99 12.69
C ALA A 92 0.53 -2.71 12.16
N ALA A 93 0.06 -1.48 12.34
CA ALA A 93 -1.20 -1.00 11.82
C ALA A 93 -0.97 -0.38 10.43
N VAL A 94 -1.63 -0.90 9.40
CA VAL A 94 -1.45 -0.43 8.03
C VAL A 94 -2.74 0.16 7.51
N VAL A 95 -2.66 1.39 6.97
CA VAL A 95 -3.76 2.05 6.28
C VAL A 95 -3.26 2.58 4.95
N SER A 96 -4.00 2.30 3.90
CA SER A 96 -3.74 2.76 2.54
C SER A 96 -4.64 3.93 2.19
N TRP A 97 -4.08 4.93 1.50
CA TRP A 97 -4.70 6.19 1.18
C TRP A 97 -4.55 6.45 -0.32
N LEU A 98 -5.64 6.91 -0.93
CA LEU A 98 -5.63 7.53 -2.26
C LEU A 98 -5.58 9.05 -2.07
N THR A 99 -4.60 9.71 -2.67
CA THR A 99 -4.44 11.18 -2.61
C THR A 99 -5.40 11.87 -3.57
N ALA A 100 -5.52 13.19 -3.45
CA ALA A 100 -6.39 14.00 -4.32
C ALA A 100 -6.00 13.88 -5.81
N ASP A 101 -4.71 13.68 -6.10
CA ASP A 101 -4.15 13.52 -7.45
C ASP A 101 -4.07 12.03 -7.87
N GLU A 102 -4.88 11.15 -7.26
CA GLU A 102 -4.91 9.70 -7.52
C GLU A 102 -3.58 8.97 -7.21
N GLY A 103 -2.70 9.59 -6.42
CA GLY A 103 -1.51 8.97 -5.86
C GLY A 103 -1.85 7.95 -4.78
N TYR A 104 -0.99 6.96 -4.56
CA TYR A 104 -1.19 5.95 -3.52
C TYR A 104 -0.13 6.08 -2.44
N ILE A 105 -0.55 6.11 -1.17
CA ILE A 105 0.32 6.05 0.00
C ILE A 105 -0.20 5.00 0.98
N GLU A 106 0.67 4.10 1.40
CA GLU A 106 0.46 3.20 2.51
C GLU A 106 1.20 3.73 3.75
N SER A 107 0.45 3.97 4.82
CA SER A 107 0.98 4.32 6.13
C SER A 107 1.02 3.09 7.03
N THR A 108 2.18 2.82 7.60
CA THR A 108 2.41 1.73 8.55
C THR A 108 2.90 2.30 9.88
N GLN A 109 2.15 2.05 10.96
CA GLN A 109 2.51 2.46 12.32
C GLN A 109 2.98 1.24 13.11
N THR A 110 4.17 1.34 13.73
CA THR A 110 4.81 0.25 14.47
C THR A 110 5.68 0.79 15.61
N LYS A 111 6.13 -0.08 16.52
CA LYS A 111 7.03 0.26 17.63
C LYS A 111 8.51 -0.01 17.33
N VAL A 112 8.81 -0.62 16.19
CA VAL A 112 10.19 -1.03 15.87
C VAL A 112 11.09 0.19 15.61
N SER A 113 12.39 -0.01 15.82
CA SER A 113 13.40 1.02 15.52
C SER A 113 13.48 1.32 14.02
N ALA A 114 14.08 2.45 13.62
CA ALA A 114 14.22 2.81 12.20
C ALA A 114 15.02 1.75 11.41
N GLU A 115 16.08 1.22 12.02
CA GLU A 115 16.97 0.23 11.39
C GLU A 115 16.28 -1.12 11.21
N GLU A 116 15.47 -1.53 12.19
CA GLU A 116 14.67 -2.76 12.09
C GLU A 116 13.47 -2.58 11.16
N ALA A 117 12.85 -1.40 11.14
CA ALA A 117 11.79 -1.05 10.21
C ALA A 117 12.27 -1.16 8.76
N GLU A 118 13.43 -0.61 8.45
CA GLU A 118 14.03 -0.70 7.12
C GLU A 118 14.24 -2.15 6.68
N LYS A 119 14.91 -2.96 7.52
CA LYS A 119 15.23 -4.36 7.20
C LYS A 119 14.01 -5.28 7.23
N GLY A 120 13.00 -4.92 8.02
CA GLY A 120 11.85 -5.75 8.34
C GLY A 120 10.58 -5.38 7.56
N TYR A 121 10.59 -4.32 6.75
CA TYR A 121 9.45 -3.91 5.94
C TYR A 121 9.31 -4.78 4.69
N ASP A 122 10.39 -4.94 3.92
CA ASP A 122 10.47 -5.83 2.76
C ASP A 122 11.91 -6.29 2.50
N SER A 123 12.11 -7.14 1.49
CA SER A 123 13.43 -7.63 1.07
C SER A 123 14.08 -6.80 -0.05
N ASN A 124 13.52 -5.64 -0.38
CA ASN A 124 13.98 -4.84 -1.52
C ASN A 124 15.17 -3.97 -1.12
N TYR A 125 16.20 -3.99 -1.97
CA TYR A 125 17.37 -3.16 -1.77
C TYR A 125 17.11 -1.72 -2.21
N ARG A 126 17.50 -0.77 -1.36
CA ARG A 126 17.39 0.67 -1.59
C ARG A 126 18.76 1.29 -1.35
N ALA A 127 19.45 1.64 -2.42
CA ALA A 127 20.84 2.12 -2.37
C ALA A 127 20.93 3.59 -1.93
N GLU A 128 19.91 4.37 -2.28
CA GLU A 128 19.88 5.80 -2.02
C GLU A 128 19.23 6.05 -0.67
N GLN A 129 19.98 6.72 0.22
CA GLN A 129 19.50 7.09 1.53
C GLN A 129 19.68 8.60 1.71
N SER A 130 18.59 9.29 2.03
CA SER A 130 18.62 10.70 2.42
C SER A 130 17.90 10.91 3.76
N GLU A 131 18.29 11.97 4.47
CA GLU A 131 17.59 12.42 5.65
C GLU A 131 16.96 13.77 5.36
N ARG A 132 15.69 13.92 5.74
CA ARG A 132 14.90 15.14 5.56
C ARG A 132 14.21 15.47 6.87
N GLU A 133 13.97 16.76 7.11
CA GLU A 133 13.17 17.21 8.25
C GLU A 133 11.82 17.72 7.74
N VAL A 134 10.73 17.14 8.23
CA VAL A 134 9.36 17.48 7.83
C VAL A 134 8.54 17.70 9.09
N ALA A 135 7.99 18.90 9.27
CA ALA A 135 7.20 19.26 10.46
C ALA A 135 7.94 19.02 11.80
N GLY A 136 9.27 19.17 11.81
CA GLY A 136 10.12 18.89 12.99
C GLY A 136 10.38 17.40 13.24
N LEU A 137 9.87 16.50 12.39
CA LEU A 137 10.17 15.07 12.43
C LEU A 137 11.43 14.79 11.60
N LYS A 138 12.31 13.96 12.13
CA LYS A 138 13.41 13.39 11.35
C LYS A 138 12.89 12.24 10.50
N VAL A 139 13.05 12.37 9.19
CA VAL A 139 12.58 11.42 8.20
C VAL A 139 13.78 10.84 7.46
N LYS A 140 13.90 9.53 7.50
CA LYS A 140 14.86 8.77 6.71
C LYS A 140 14.15 8.31 5.44
N VAL A 141 14.62 8.75 4.28
CA VAL A 141 14.08 8.39 2.97
C VAL A 141 15.03 7.40 2.31
N LEU A 142 14.49 6.27 1.88
CA LEU A 142 15.20 5.19 1.22
C LEU A 142 14.59 4.99 -0.18
N GLU A 143 15.43 5.05 -1.20
CA GLU A 143 15.03 5.01 -2.60
C GLU A 143 15.90 3.99 -3.36
N SER A 144 15.39 3.55 -4.51
CA SER A 144 16.08 2.63 -5.40
C SER A 144 16.02 3.15 -6.83
N GLU A 145 17.05 2.86 -7.61
CA GLU A 145 17.06 3.10 -9.05
C GLU A 145 16.07 2.18 -9.80
N ASP A 146 15.63 1.09 -9.15
CA ASP A 146 14.63 0.17 -9.68
C ASP A 146 13.21 0.74 -9.53
N ALA A 147 12.54 0.96 -10.66
CA ALA A 147 11.18 1.51 -10.70
C ALA A 147 10.12 0.59 -10.05
N ASP A 148 10.40 -0.71 -9.91
CA ASP A 148 9.50 -1.65 -9.24
C ASP A 148 9.61 -1.58 -7.71
N VAL A 149 10.64 -0.91 -7.18
CA VAL A 149 10.87 -0.76 -5.74
C VAL A 149 10.36 0.59 -5.26
N ARG A 150 9.29 0.57 -4.45
CA ARG A 150 8.72 1.79 -3.88
C ARG A 150 9.67 2.45 -2.86
N PRO A 151 9.72 3.79 -2.79
CA PRO A 151 10.47 4.49 -1.77
C PRO A 151 9.89 4.21 -0.37
N LEU A 152 10.75 4.20 0.65
CA LEU A 152 10.35 4.12 2.05
C LEU A 152 10.72 5.40 2.78
N TRP A 153 9.72 6.01 3.40
CA TRP A 153 9.88 7.19 4.23
C TRP A 153 9.63 6.78 5.68
N ILE A 154 10.69 6.71 6.46
CA ILE A 154 10.67 6.25 7.84
C ILE A 154 10.82 7.48 8.76
N ALA A 155 9.75 7.81 9.47
CA ALA A 155 9.71 8.95 10.38
C ALA A 155 9.57 8.50 11.84
N ASP A 156 10.29 9.18 12.73
CA ASP A 156 10.16 9.01 14.17
C ASP A 156 9.10 9.97 14.72
N LEU A 157 8.00 9.45 15.26
CA LEU A 157 6.97 10.25 15.94
C LEU A 157 7.28 10.45 17.44
N GLY A 158 8.34 9.81 17.95
CA GLY A 158 8.79 9.82 19.34
C GLY A 158 8.25 8.64 20.16
N ASP A 159 6.96 8.38 20.02
CA ASP A 159 6.19 7.32 20.68
C ASP A 159 5.91 6.11 19.78
N ALA A 160 5.98 6.32 18.47
CA ALA A 160 5.80 5.31 17.44
C ALA A 160 6.67 5.60 16.21
N ARG A 161 6.85 4.58 15.38
CA ARG A 161 7.50 4.65 14.08
C ARG A 161 6.43 4.70 13.01
N LEU A 162 6.54 5.68 12.12
CA LEU A 162 5.73 5.76 10.92
C LEU A 162 6.58 5.40 9.71
N ILE A 163 6.07 4.51 8.88
CA ILE A 163 6.65 4.18 7.59
C ILE A 163 5.62 4.53 6.53
N LEU A 164 5.98 5.36 5.56
CA LEU A 164 5.18 5.65 4.39
C LEU A 164 5.85 5.02 3.16
N SER A 165 5.04 4.37 2.32
CA SER A 165 5.47 3.74 1.07
C SER A 165 4.38 3.93 0.03
N GLY A 166 4.71 3.95 -1.26
CA GLY A 166 3.69 4.18 -2.28
C GLY A 166 4.22 4.72 -3.60
N SER A 167 3.32 5.32 -4.37
CA SER A 167 3.59 5.85 -5.72
C SER A 167 3.19 7.31 -5.89
N ALA A 168 2.83 7.97 -4.80
CA ALA A 168 2.47 9.39 -4.80
C ALA A 168 3.71 10.28 -4.98
N ALA A 169 3.51 11.58 -5.16
CA ALA A 169 4.61 12.54 -5.22
C ALA A 169 5.18 12.82 -3.82
N ASP A 170 6.46 13.22 -3.72
CA ASP A 170 7.11 13.59 -2.45
C ASP A 170 6.29 14.59 -1.62
N ALA A 171 5.60 15.53 -2.28
CA ALA A 171 4.73 16.51 -1.62
C ALA A 171 3.56 15.85 -0.86
N ASP A 172 3.02 14.75 -1.37
CA ASP A 172 1.98 13.98 -0.69
C ASP A 172 2.54 13.25 0.53
N TYR A 173 3.76 12.70 0.46
CA TYR A 173 4.44 12.10 1.61
C TYR A 173 4.66 13.11 2.73
N GLU A 174 5.14 14.32 2.38
CA GLU A 174 5.30 15.39 3.36
C GLU A 174 3.97 15.82 3.99
N THR A 175 2.90 15.82 3.18
CA THR A 175 1.56 16.18 3.65
C THR A 175 1.00 15.12 4.60
N ALA A 176 1.17 13.83 4.27
CA ALA A 176 0.83 12.73 5.17
C ALA A 176 1.64 12.80 6.47
N LEU A 177 2.94 13.07 6.39
CA LEU A 177 3.80 13.24 7.57
C LEU A 177 3.33 14.36 8.48
N LYS A 178 2.98 15.53 7.92
CA LYS A 178 2.39 16.65 8.68
C LYS A 178 1.10 16.22 9.38
N ALA A 179 0.20 15.54 8.67
CA ALA A 179 -1.06 15.06 9.24
C ALA A 179 -0.84 14.08 10.40
N PHE A 180 0.16 13.19 10.31
CA PHE A 180 0.53 12.27 11.40
C PHE A 180 1.28 12.94 12.56
N ALA A 181 2.07 13.99 12.27
CA ALA A 181 2.76 14.77 13.30
C ALA A 181 1.76 15.49 14.23
N GLU A 182 0.71 16.06 13.64
CA GLU A 182 -0.37 16.77 14.35
C GLU A 182 -1.45 15.84 14.91
N ALA A 183 -1.46 14.58 14.47
CA ALA A 183 -2.45 13.60 14.87
C ALA A 183 -2.39 13.34 16.38
N PRO A 184 -3.54 13.32 17.09
CA PRO A 184 -3.57 12.90 18.47
C PRO A 184 -3.22 11.41 18.59
N VAL A 185 -2.54 11.07 19.67
CA VAL A 185 -2.34 9.69 20.10
C VAL A 185 -3.68 9.13 20.57
N LEU A 186 -4.04 7.95 20.06
CA LEU A 186 -5.19 7.21 20.55
C LEU A 186 -4.84 6.62 21.91
N HIS A 187 -5.24 7.32 22.98
CA HIS A 187 -5.09 6.82 24.34
C HIS A 187 -6.16 5.78 24.66
N HIS A 188 -5.75 4.70 25.30
CA HIS A 188 -6.65 3.80 25.99
C HIS A 188 -6.90 4.35 27.41
N SER A 189 -8.00 5.07 27.62
CA SER A 189 -8.55 5.24 28.97
C SER A 189 -8.98 3.87 29.46
N GLU A 190 -8.43 3.36 30.56
CA GLU A 190 -8.85 2.09 31.18
C GLU A 190 -10.35 2.04 31.56
N ASP A 191 -11.07 3.17 31.45
CA ASP A 191 -12.51 3.32 31.72
C ASP A 191 -13.42 3.42 30.47
N GLY A 192 -12.93 3.12 29.26
CA GLY A 192 -13.81 2.98 28.09
C GLY A 192 -14.53 4.26 27.63
N SER A 193 -14.00 5.45 27.96
CA SER A 193 -14.47 6.73 27.43
C SER A 193 -13.36 7.39 26.62
N ALA A 194 -13.63 7.64 25.34
CA ALA A 194 -12.74 8.38 24.45
C ALA A 194 -12.82 9.87 24.80
N GLU A 195 -11.73 10.42 25.34
CA GLU A 195 -11.58 11.86 25.51
C GLU A 195 -10.35 12.32 24.72
N SER A 196 -10.57 13.27 23.80
CA SER A 196 -9.51 13.92 23.03
C SER A 196 -9.02 15.11 23.84
N ALA A 197 -7.84 15.00 24.46
CA ALA A 197 -7.24 16.11 25.19
C ALA A 197 -6.45 17.01 24.21
N PRO A 198 -6.70 18.33 24.17
CA PRO A 198 -5.86 19.27 23.45
C PRO A 198 -4.56 19.52 24.22
N SER A 199 -3.42 19.53 23.49
CA SER A 199 -2.10 19.88 24.01
C SER A 199 -2.12 21.26 24.67
N GLY A 200 -2.10 21.29 26.00
CA GLY A 200 -2.08 22.50 26.81
C GLY A 200 -0.67 23.09 26.91
N LEU A 201 -0.46 24.24 26.28
CA LEU A 201 0.64 25.17 26.57
C LEU A 201 0.57 25.59 28.06
N PRO A 202 1.68 25.68 28.81
CA PRO A 202 1.63 26.16 30.19
C PRO A 202 1.32 27.66 30.24
N ALA A 203 0.30 28.03 31.04
CA ALA A 203 -0.04 29.42 31.32
C ALA A 203 1.00 30.05 32.27
N PRO A 204 1.31 31.36 32.11
CA PRO A 204 2.27 32.04 32.97
C PRO A 204 1.68 32.32 34.35
N THR A 205 2.45 31.98 35.38
CA THR A 205 2.18 32.34 36.78
C THR A 205 2.43 33.83 37.00
N ASN A 206 1.46 34.53 37.59
CA ASN A 206 1.65 35.85 38.19
C ASN A 206 1.58 35.74 39.71
#